data_AF-A0A7J9ANU0-F1
#
_entry.id   AF-A0A7J9ANU0-F1
#
_cell.length_a   1.000
_cell.length_b   1.000
_cell.length_c   1.000
_cell.angle_alpha   90.00
_cell.angle_beta   90.00
_cell.angle_gamma   90.00
#
_symmetry.space_group_name_H-M   'P 1'
#
loop_
_entity.id
_entity.type
_entity.pdbx_description
1 polymer ?
#
loop_
_entity_poly.entity_id
_entity_poly.type
_entity_poly.pdbx_seq_one_letter_code
_entity_poly.pdbx_strand_id
1 'polypeptide(L)'
;MRYYMYDLDIYDVMILSSYNAEIGSGGAYTGVCSQQHVPSYKKNIDKFKAKGIDSVICVAVNDPYVMNAWADKLQAKDVIEFYGDFDGSFHKSLELGKDLSAALLGPRSERWSAYVVDGKVKALNVEGAPSDFKVSGAEVILEQI
;
A
#
# COMPACT_ATOMS: atom_id res chain seq x y z
N MET A 1 15.39 8.48 3.05
CA MET A 1 13.97 8.54 2.68
C MET A 1 13.92 8.55 1.16
N ARG A 2 13.41 7.49 0.53
CA ARG A 2 13.19 7.48 -0.93
C ARG A 2 11.84 8.18 -1.19
N TYR A 3 11.80 9.06 -2.18
CA TYR A 3 10.68 9.99 -2.37
C TYR A 3 9.75 9.60 -3.52
N TYR A 4 10.22 8.79 -4.47
CA TYR A 4 9.48 8.46 -5.68
C TYR A 4 9.55 6.98 -6.02
N MET A 5 8.42 6.44 -6.49
CA MET A 5 8.27 5.06 -6.94
C MET A 5 9.19 4.73 -8.14
N TYR A 6 9.52 5.74 -8.95
CA TYR A 6 10.34 5.60 -10.16
C TYR A 6 11.83 5.30 -9.87
N ASP A 7 12.26 5.43 -8.61
CA ASP A 7 13.63 5.12 -8.17
C ASP A 7 13.76 3.69 -7.60
N LEU A 8 12.74 2.84 -7.79
CA LEU A 8 12.78 1.44 -7.38
C LEU A 8 13.52 0.62 -8.45
N ASP A 9 14.69 0.10 -8.09
CA ASP A 9 15.24 -1.09 -8.74
C ASP A 9 14.33 -2.28 -8.34
N ILE A 10 13.30 -2.57 -9.15
CA ILE A 10 12.23 -3.52 -8.82
C ILE A 10 12.73 -4.96 -8.96
N TYR A 11 13.37 -5.46 -7.90
CA TYR A 11 13.59 -6.89 -7.67
C TYR A 11 12.61 -7.35 -6.56
N ASP A 12 11.87 -8.42 -6.83
CA ASP A 12 10.82 -9.07 -6.02
C ASP A 12 10.16 -8.20 -4.93
N VAL A 13 9.14 -7.44 -5.36
CA VAL A 13 8.45 -6.46 -4.54
C VAL A 13 7.03 -6.90 -4.24
N MET A 14 6.67 -6.80 -2.96
CA MET A 14 5.28 -6.84 -2.53
C MET A 14 4.73 -5.42 -2.45
N ILE A 15 3.77 -5.07 -3.30
CA ILE A 15 3.14 -3.74 -3.24
C ILE A 15 1.76 -3.89 -2.61
N LEU A 16 1.50 -3.15 -1.54
CA LEU A 16 0.14 -2.91 -1.06
C LEU A 16 -0.22 -1.45 -1.27
N SER A 17 -1.46 -1.20 -1.68
CA SER A 17 -2.01 0.14 -1.67
C SER A 17 -3.02 0.31 -0.56
N SER A 18 -2.84 1.41 0.17
CA SER A 18 -3.74 1.79 1.25
C SER A 18 -4.65 2.93 0.81
N TYR A 19 -5.95 2.69 1.01
CA TYR A 19 -7.02 3.67 0.89
C TYR A 19 -6.85 4.77 1.95
N ASN A 20 -6.22 5.89 1.60
CA ASN A 20 -6.01 6.96 2.58
C ASN A 20 -7.18 7.96 2.60
N ALA A 21 -8.32 7.47 3.06
CA ALA A 21 -9.45 8.28 3.47
C ALA A 21 -9.31 8.80 4.90
N GLU A 22 -8.24 9.52 5.22
CA GLU A 22 -8.03 9.96 6.59
C GLU A 22 -7.87 11.49 6.61
N ILE A 23 -9.01 12.20 6.55
CA ILE A 23 -9.09 13.64 6.81
C ILE A 23 -9.47 13.84 8.28
N GLY A 24 -8.59 14.47 9.05
CA GLY A 24 -8.93 14.99 10.37
C GLY A 24 -7.71 15.34 11.20
N SER A 25 -7.58 16.62 11.56
CA SER A 25 -6.86 17.05 12.75
C SER A 25 -7.39 16.24 13.95
N GLY A 26 -6.59 15.30 14.45
CA GLY A 26 -6.98 14.34 15.51
C GLY A 26 -7.33 12.92 15.03
N GLY A 27 -7.23 12.63 13.74
CA GLY A 27 -7.77 11.41 13.14
C GLY A 27 -7.16 11.01 11.79
N ALA A 28 -5.83 10.96 11.69
CA ALA A 28 -5.28 9.76 11.05
C ALA A 28 -5.66 8.53 11.93
N TYR A 29 -5.48 7.30 11.49
CA TYR A 29 -5.40 6.11 12.36
C TYR A 29 -6.67 5.31 12.72
N THR A 30 -7.78 5.38 11.97
CA THR A 30 -9.01 4.63 12.33
C THR A 30 -9.75 3.91 11.20
N GLY A 31 -9.11 3.68 10.04
CA GLY A 31 -9.66 2.84 8.96
C GLY A 31 -9.09 1.41 8.89
N VAL A 32 -9.66 0.59 8.01
CA VAL A 32 -9.18 -0.76 7.66
C VAL A 32 -7.69 -0.79 7.28
N CYS A 33 -7.18 0.28 6.66
CA CYS A 33 -5.76 0.43 6.31
C CYS A 33 -4.84 0.37 7.54
N SER A 34 -5.16 1.20 8.54
CA SER A 34 -4.37 1.37 9.77
C SER A 34 -4.59 0.24 10.78
N GLN A 35 -5.77 -0.41 10.76
CA GLN A 35 -6.13 -1.44 11.73
C GLN A 35 -5.84 -2.87 11.25
N GLN A 36 -5.92 -3.13 9.95
CA GLN A 36 -5.86 -4.49 9.40
C GLN A 36 -4.84 -4.62 8.28
N HIS A 37 -4.88 -3.74 7.28
CA HIS A 37 -4.11 -3.92 6.04
C HIS A 37 -2.61 -3.87 6.30
N VAL A 38 -2.04 -2.71 6.66
CA VAL A 38 -0.61 -2.59 6.95
C VAL A 38 -0.17 -3.51 8.11
N PRO A 39 -0.93 -3.63 9.22
CA PRO A 39 -0.60 -4.57 10.29
C PRO A 39 -0.50 -6.03 9.84
N SER A 40 -1.29 -6.48 8.86
CA SER A 40 -1.19 -7.85 8.32
C SER A 40 0.16 -8.10 7.67
N TYR A 41 0.67 -7.15 6.88
CA TYR A 41 2.00 -7.25 6.25
C TYR A 41 3.12 -7.19 7.28
N LYS A 42 3.02 -6.27 8.24
CA LYS A 42 4.00 -6.15 9.34
C LYS A 42 4.13 -7.45 10.13
N LYS A 43 3.01 -8.09 10.47
CA LYS A 43 2.98 -9.37 11.23
C LYS A 43 3.57 -10.55 10.45
N ASN A 44 3.55 -10.48 9.12
CA ASN A 44 3.98 -11.57 8.25
C ASN A 44 5.32 -11.28 7.55
N ILE A 45 6.06 -10.23 7.94
CA ILE A 45 7.28 -9.80 7.24
C ILE A 45 8.32 -10.91 7.13
N ASP A 46 8.51 -11.70 8.18
CA ASP A 46 9.48 -12.79 8.18
C ASP A 46 9.09 -13.91 7.21
N LYS A 47 7.79 -14.12 6.96
CA LYS A 47 7.32 -15.10 5.97
C LYS A 47 7.59 -14.62 4.54
N PHE A 48 7.43 -13.32 4.27
CA PHE A 48 7.81 -12.73 2.98
C PHE A 48 9.31 -12.89 2.74
N LYS A 49 10.14 -12.55 3.74
CA LYS A 49 11.60 -12.74 3.67
C LYS A 49 11.97 -14.21 3.44
N ALA A 50 11.31 -15.14 4.14
CA ALA A 50 11.56 -16.57 3.96
C ALA A 50 11.20 -17.09 2.56
N LYS A 51 10.31 -16.41 1.83
CA LYS A 51 9.96 -16.70 0.44
C LYS A 51 10.84 -15.97 -0.59
N GLY A 52 11.85 -15.22 -0.14
CA GLY A 52 12.77 -14.51 -1.03
C GLY A 52 12.29 -13.13 -1.49
N ILE A 53 11.26 -12.56 -0.87
CA ILE A 53 10.83 -11.19 -1.17
C ILE A 53 11.86 -10.20 -0.65
N ASP A 54 12.36 -9.33 -1.53
CA ASP A 54 13.38 -8.32 -1.23
C ASP A 54 12.80 -7.16 -0.42
N SER A 55 11.61 -6.71 -0.80
CA SER A 55 10.97 -5.54 -0.19
C SER A 55 9.44 -5.63 -0.12
N VAL A 56 8.87 -5.05 0.93
CA VAL A 56 7.43 -4.83 1.08
C VAL A 56 7.18 -3.32 1.08
N ILE A 57 6.33 -2.87 0.17
CA ILE A 57 6.07 -1.47 -0.13
C ILE A 57 4.59 -1.14 0.11
N CYS A 58 4.35 -0.09 0.89
CA CYS A 58 3.06 0.56 0.98
C CYS A 58 3.05 1.86 0.16
N VAL A 59 2.20 1.91 -0.86
CA VAL A 59 2.01 3.08 -1.71
C VAL A 59 0.62 3.66 -1.51
N ALA A 60 0.47 4.99 -1.52
CA ALA A 60 -0.85 5.63 -1.49
C ALA A 60 -0.81 7.01 -2.13
N VAL A 61 -1.97 7.48 -2.57
CA VAL A 61 -2.15 8.85 -3.11
C VAL A 61 -2.13 9.85 -1.95
N ASN A 62 -0.93 10.20 -1.51
CA ASN A 62 -0.59 11.16 -0.47
C ASN A 62 0.79 11.75 -0.74
N ASP A 63 1.08 12.89 -0.12
CA ASP A 63 2.44 13.42 -0.05
C ASP A 63 3.33 12.53 0.84
N PRO A 64 4.66 12.54 0.62
CA PRO A 64 5.60 11.72 1.39
C PRO A 64 5.66 12.07 2.88
N TYR A 65 5.28 13.29 3.29
CA TYR A 65 5.33 13.69 4.71
C TYR A 65 4.20 13.01 5.50
N VAL A 66 2.99 12.96 4.93
CA VAL A 66 1.86 12.20 5.51
C VAL A 66 2.18 10.72 5.55
N MET A 67 2.73 10.14 4.48
CA MET A 67 3.14 8.74 4.45
C MET A 67 4.17 8.42 5.54
N ASN A 68 5.14 9.30 5.75
CA ASN A 68 6.16 9.15 6.79
C ASN A 68 5.59 9.21 8.21
N ALA A 69 4.72 10.18 8.49
CA ALA A 69 4.07 10.30 9.80
C ALA A 69 3.17 9.10 10.10
N TRP A 70 2.47 8.59 9.08
CA TRP A 70 1.64 7.40 9.20
C TRP A 70 2.46 6.14 9.50
N ALA A 71 3.57 5.96 8.78
CA ALA A 71 4.50 4.86 9.02
C ALA A 71 5.10 4.89 10.45
N ASP A 72 5.40 6.08 10.99
CA ASP A 72 5.88 6.25 12.37
C ASP A 72 4.84 5.74 13.39
N LYS A 73 3.58 6.17 13.25
CA LYS A 73 2.53 5.73 14.17
C LYS A 73 2.27 4.23 14.07
N LEU A 74 2.32 3.64 12.87
CA LEU A 74 2.18 2.20 12.71
C LEU A 74 3.43 1.41 13.18
N GLN A 75 4.51 2.12 13.51
CA GLN A 75 5.81 1.55 13.86
C GLN A 75 6.28 0.56 12.80
N ALA A 76 6.08 0.90 11.52
CA ALA A 76 6.26 -0.02 10.39
C ALA A 76 7.49 0.29 9.53
N LYS A 77 8.19 1.41 9.78
CA LYS A 77 9.31 1.90 8.95
C LYS A 77 10.49 0.95 8.83
N ASP A 78 10.71 0.09 9.82
CA ASP A 78 11.85 -0.83 9.83
C ASP A 78 11.61 -2.07 8.95
N VAL A 79 10.37 -2.27 8.48
CA VAL A 79 9.94 -3.52 7.83
C VAL A 79 9.12 -3.30 6.56
N ILE A 80 8.49 -2.14 6.39
CA ILE A 80 7.71 -1.78 5.21
C ILE A 80 8.17 -0.39 4.76
N GLU A 81 8.46 -0.25 3.47
CA GLU A 81 8.78 1.04 2.86
C GLU A 81 7.49 1.76 2.48
N PHE A 82 7.39 3.08 2.74
CA PHE A 82 6.20 3.86 2.46
C PHE A 82 6.49 4.92 1.39
N TYR A 83 5.72 4.90 0.31
CA TYR A 83 5.87 5.81 -0.84
C TYR A 83 4.59 6.62 -1.06
N GLY A 84 4.77 7.91 -1.32
CA GLY A 84 3.69 8.81 -1.72
C GLY A 84 3.56 8.88 -3.24
N ASP A 85 2.35 8.70 -3.76
CA ASP A 85 1.97 8.96 -5.15
C ASP A 85 1.13 10.24 -5.21
N PHE A 86 1.74 11.38 -4.87
CA PHE A 86 1.01 12.61 -4.54
C PHE A 86 0.11 13.13 -5.68
N ASP A 87 0.50 12.92 -6.94
CA ASP A 87 -0.24 13.32 -8.13
C ASP A 87 -1.14 12.20 -8.68
N GLY A 88 -1.07 11.01 -8.08
CA GLY A 88 -1.82 9.83 -8.52
C GLY A 88 -1.32 9.22 -9.83
N SER A 89 -0.18 9.68 -10.36
CA SER A 89 0.29 9.27 -11.70
C SER A 89 0.61 7.79 -11.76
N PHE A 90 1.18 7.22 -10.69
CA PHE A 90 1.47 5.80 -10.63
C PHE A 90 0.18 4.97 -10.66
N HIS A 91 -0.77 5.24 -9.76
CA HIS A 91 -2.03 4.48 -9.71
C HIS A 91 -2.85 4.65 -10.99
N LYS A 92 -2.83 5.85 -11.59
CA LYS A 92 -3.49 6.11 -12.87
C LYS A 92 -2.90 5.29 -14.01
N SER A 93 -1.58 5.13 -14.06
CA SER A 93 -0.90 4.33 -15.09
C SER A 93 -1.27 2.84 -15.04
N LEU A 94 -1.69 2.36 -13.87
CA LEU A 94 -2.14 0.98 -13.64
C LEU A 94 -3.66 0.80 -13.72
N GLU A 95 -4.41 1.87 -14.02
CA GLU A 95 -5.87 1.88 -13.97
C GLU A 95 -6.44 1.51 -12.57
N LEU A 96 -5.68 1.78 -11.51
CA LEU A 96 -6.04 1.53 -10.10
C LEU A 96 -6.49 2.80 -9.36
N GLY A 97 -6.85 3.84 -10.11
CA GLY A 97 -7.38 5.09 -9.58
C GLY A 97 -8.89 5.02 -9.30
N LYS A 98 -9.33 5.70 -8.25
CA LYS A 98 -10.74 5.79 -7.83
C LYS A 98 -11.08 7.22 -7.41
N ASP A 99 -12.17 7.75 -7.94
CA ASP A 99 -12.73 9.02 -7.45
C ASP A 99 -13.58 8.77 -6.19
N LEU A 100 -13.18 9.40 -5.09
CA LEU A 100 -13.85 9.35 -3.80
C LEU A 100 -14.22 10.75 -3.32
N SER A 101 -14.44 11.68 -4.24
CA SER A 101 -14.87 13.05 -3.94
C SER A 101 -16.16 13.08 -3.11
N ALA A 102 -17.04 12.08 -3.27
CA ALA A 102 -18.25 11.92 -2.44
C ALA A 102 -17.94 11.71 -0.95
N ALA A 103 -16.76 11.19 -0.61
CA ALA A 103 -16.26 11.03 0.75
C ALA A 103 -15.30 12.16 1.18
N LEU A 104 -15.23 13.26 0.40
CA LEU A 104 -14.33 14.42 0.60
C LEU A 104 -12.84 14.15 0.38
N LEU A 105 -12.48 13.09 -0.34
CA LEU A 105 -11.08 12.64 -0.45
C LEU A 105 -10.40 12.94 -1.78
N GLY A 106 -11.18 13.28 -2.80
CA GLY A 106 -10.73 13.41 -4.17
C GLY A 106 -10.30 12.09 -4.80
N PRO A 107 -9.44 12.14 -5.84
CA PRO A 107 -8.84 10.96 -6.46
C PRO A 107 -7.93 10.22 -5.47
N ARG A 108 -8.09 8.90 -5.37
CA ARG A 108 -7.27 7.99 -4.57
C ARG A 108 -6.99 6.70 -5.33
N SER A 109 -6.27 5.78 -4.69
CA SER A 109 -6.13 4.41 -5.17
C SER A 109 -7.32 3.57 -4.73
N GLU A 110 -7.67 2.55 -5.53
CA GLU A 110 -8.35 1.37 -5.04
C GLU A 110 -7.52 0.66 -3.95
N ARG A 111 -8.12 -0.21 -3.14
CA ARG A 111 -7.35 -1.08 -2.25
C ARG A 111 -6.89 -2.31 -3.02
N TRP A 112 -5.59 -2.58 -3.01
CA TRP A 112 -5.04 -3.73 -3.72
C TRP A 112 -3.73 -4.25 -3.09
N SER A 113 -3.32 -5.44 -3.51
CA SER A 113 -1.97 -5.97 -3.34
C SER A 113 -1.45 -6.57 -4.64
N ALA A 114 -0.14 -6.54 -4.86
CA ALA A 114 0.49 -7.20 -5.98
C ALA A 114 1.85 -7.80 -5.61
N TYR A 115 2.12 -8.96 -6.20
CA TYR A 115 3.44 -9.57 -6.25
C TYR A 115 4.08 -9.24 -7.59
N VAL A 116 5.24 -8.57 -7.56
CA VAL A 116 5.94 -8.09 -8.75
C VAL A 116 7.35 -8.65 -8.79
N VAL A 117 7.72 -9.29 -9.91
CA VAL A 117 9.04 -9.89 -10.16
C VAL A 117 9.62 -9.25 -11.42
N ASP A 118 10.79 -8.63 -11.32
CA ASP A 118 11.47 -7.92 -12.43
C ASP A 118 10.53 -6.95 -13.17
N GLY A 119 9.79 -6.14 -12.41
CA GLY A 119 8.80 -5.19 -12.94
C GLY A 119 7.54 -5.84 -13.55
N LYS A 120 7.38 -7.16 -13.49
CA LYS A 120 6.20 -7.87 -14.02
C LYS A 120 5.28 -8.31 -12.89
N VAL A 121 4.02 -7.92 -12.97
CA VAL A 121 2.97 -8.37 -12.05
C VAL A 121 2.73 -9.87 -12.22
N LYS A 122 2.97 -10.64 -11.15
CA LYS A 122 2.71 -12.08 -11.08
C LYS A 122 1.36 -12.39 -10.46
N ALA A 123 0.94 -11.60 -9.49
CA ALA A 123 -0.38 -11.64 -8.90
C ALA A 123 -0.86 -10.22 -8.59
N LEU A 124 -2.16 -9.98 -8.77
CA LEU A 124 -2.83 -8.71 -8.47
C LEU A 124 -4.18 -9.02 -7.83
N ASN A 125 -4.41 -8.48 -6.64
CA ASN A 125 -5.67 -8.58 -5.92
C ASN A 125 -6.23 -7.18 -5.74
N VAL A 126 -7.40 -6.89 -6.31
CA VAL A 126 -8.10 -5.62 -6.15
C VAL A 126 -9.39 -5.88 -5.39
N GLU A 127 -9.65 -5.12 -4.33
CA GLU A 127 -10.89 -5.25 -3.58
C GLU A 127 -12.10 -4.78 -4.40
N GLY A 128 -13.26 -5.40 -4.17
CA GLY A 128 -14.51 -4.99 -4.83
C GLY A 128 -15.06 -3.65 -4.35
N ALA A 129 -14.69 -3.25 -3.13
CA ALA A 129 -15.00 -1.94 -2.56
C ALA A 129 -13.80 -1.41 -1.79
N PRO A 130 -13.59 -0.08 -1.73
CA PRO A 130 -12.43 0.48 -1.03
C PRO A 130 -12.39 0.19 0.49
N SER A 131 -13.56 -0.07 1.09
CA SER A 131 -13.71 -0.46 2.50
C SER A 131 -13.49 -1.95 2.74
N ASP A 132 -13.48 -2.79 1.70
CA ASP A 132 -13.27 -4.23 1.85
C ASP A 132 -11.80 -4.53 2.17
N PHE A 133 -11.60 -5.66 2.85
CA PHE A 133 -10.29 -6.27 3.13
C PHE A 133 -10.46 -7.79 3.09
N LYS A 134 -10.55 -8.33 1.88
CA LYS A 134 -10.83 -9.74 1.62
C LYS A 134 -9.74 -10.40 0.79
N VAL A 135 -9.17 -9.68 -0.17
CA VAL A 135 -8.22 -10.24 -1.15
C VAL A 135 -6.85 -9.57 -1.11
N SER A 136 -6.75 -8.36 -0.56
CA SER A 136 -5.51 -7.56 -0.53
C SER A 136 -4.62 -7.78 0.71
N GLY A 137 -5.03 -8.68 1.62
CA GLY A 137 -4.32 -9.00 2.86
C GLY A 137 -3.03 -9.79 2.65
N ALA A 138 -2.12 -9.69 3.62
CA ALA A 138 -0.82 -10.34 3.57
C ALA A 138 -0.93 -11.87 3.45
N GLU A 139 -1.90 -12.47 4.14
CA GLU A 139 -2.15 -13.90 4.12
C GLU A 139 -2.52 -14.39 2.71
N VAL A 140 -3.39 -13.66 2.01
CA VAL A 140 -3.84 -14.02 0.66
C VAL A 140 -2.69 -13.96 -0.34
N ILE A 141 -1.93 -12.87 -0.34
CA ILE A 141 -0.84 -12.72 -1.30
C ILE A 141 0.34 -13.67 -0.97
N LEU A 142 0.55 -14.05 0.29
CA LEU A 142 1.54 -15.07 0.67
C LEU A 142 1.28 -16.43 0.02
N GLU A 143 0.02 -16.79 -0.21
CA GLU A 143 -0.38 -18.03 -0.89
C GLU A 143 -0.12 -17.98 -2.41
N GLN A 144 0.16 -16.78 -2.95
CA GLN A 144 0.35 -16.52 -4.37
C GLN A 144 1.82 -16.30 -4.77
N ILE A 145 2.74 -16.34 -3.79
CA ILE A 145 4.20 -16.24 -3.98
C ILE A 145 4.81 -17.63 -4.13
#